data_AF-Q9RLE6-F1
#
_entry.id   AF-Q9RLE6-F1
#
_cell.length_a   1.000
_cell.length_b   1.000
_cell.length_c   1.000
_cell.angle_alpha   90.00
_cell.angle_beta   90.00
_cell.angle_gamma   90.00
#
_symmetry.space_group_name_H-M   'P 1'
#
loop_
_entity.id
_entity.type
_entity.pdbx_description
1 polymer ?
#
loop_
_entity_poly.entity_id
_entity_poly.type
_entity_poly.pdbx_seq_one_letter_code
_entity_poly.pdbx_strand_id
1 'polypeptide(L)'
;MDKLTTKEIKTLLNFIEEFSWISNKYKNLDTNKLYEALNNCESRRQNEYNDYISYSKSVGKNNHVSYRNSLKDKTFLIGKLPSLLMDKELFSKNKELSDFARLLGVEVRFPEKRSRDEIIGTIICSLQEESSVKRIHEIGEFIYALTSDEKLMNNIKVEKKIYNDEYDWNNVIRLLFMGK
;
A
#
# COMPACT_ATOMS: atom_id res chain seq x y z
N MET A 1 9.11 3.89 43.65
CA MET A 1 8.10 4.34 42.68
C MET A 1 8.42 5.78 42.36
N ASP A 2 8.95 6.04 41.16
CA ASP A 2 9.19 7.41 40.70
C ASP A 2 7.86 8.16 40.67
N LYS A 3 7.80 9.30 41.35
CA LYS A 3 6.61 10.15 41.38
C LYS A 3 6.54 10.91 40.06
N LEU A 4 5.45 10.72 39.32
CA LEU A 4 5.14 11.52 38.13
C LEU A 4 5.17 13.01 38.47
N THR A 5 5.85 13.78 37.64
CA THR A 5 5.91 15.24 37.73
C THR A 5 4.56 15.85 37.34
N THR A 6 4.27 17.05 37.83
CA THR A 6 3.05 17.80 37.48
C THR A 6 2.89 18.00 35.97
N LYS A 7 4.01 18.14 35.25
CA LYS A 7 4.02 18.27 33.78
C LYS A 7 3.57 16.97 33.10
N GLU A 8 4.09 15.82 33.55
CA GLU A 8 3.69 14.51 33.02
C GLU A 8 2.21 14.23 33.29
N ILE A 9 1.71 14.58 34.48
CA ILE A 9 0.29 14.46 34.83
C ILE A 9 -0.57 15.29 33.87
N LYS A 10 -0.18 16.55 33.59
CA LYS A 10 -0.91 17.42 32.67
C LYS A 10 -0.90 16.88 31.23
N THR A 11 0.23 16.36 30.76
CA THR A 11 0.34 15.72 29.45
C THR A 11 -0.57 14.49 29.36
N LEU A 12 -0.58 13.65 30.40
CA LEU A 12 -1.45 12.47 30.48
C LEU A 12 -2.94 12.85 30.47
N LEU A 13 -3.32 13.91 31.19
CA LEU A 13 -4.70 14.40 31.19
C LEU A 13 -5.12 14.90 29.81
N ASN A 14 -4.29 15.71 29.15
CA ASN A 14 -4.55 16.17 27.79
C ASN A 14 -4.67 14.99 26.81
N PHE A 15 -3.79 13.99 26.93
CA PHE A 15 -3.87 12.79 26.11
C PHE A 15 -5.18 12.01 26.33
N ILE A 16 -5.60 11.81 27.58
CA ILE A 16 -6.87 11.13 27.89
C ILE A 16 -8.05 11.91 27.32
N GLU A 17 -8.02 13.24 27.40
CA GLU A 17 -9.04 14.11 26.83
C GLU A 17 -9.10 14.00 25.30
N GLU A 18 -7.97 14.12 24.61
CA GLU A 18 -7.87 13.95 23.15
C GLU A 18 -8.31 12.54 22.72
N PHE A 19 -7.90 11.51 23.46
CA PHE A 19 -8.32 10.13 23.22
C PHE A 19 -9.84 9.97 23.39
N SER A 20 -10.44 10.64 24.37
CA SER A 20 -11.89 10.63 24.57
C SER A 20 -12.64 11.21 23.37
N TRP A 21 -12.12 12.29 22.77
CA TRP A 21 -12.70 12.90 21.59
C TRP A 21 -12.59 11.98 20.37
N ILE A 22 -11.43 11.34 20.17
CA ILE A 22 -11.21 10.36 19.10
C ILE A 22 -12.16 9.16 19.28
N SER A 23 -12.22 8.61 20.49
CA SER A 23 -13.09 7.48 20.80
C SER A 23 -14.56 7.80 20.54
N ASN A 24 -15.03 8.97 20.99
CA ASN A 24 -16.42 9.40 20.75
C ASN A 24 -16.70 9.67 19.26
N LYS A 25 -15.72 10.20 18.50
CA LYS A 25 -15.83 10.41 17.05
C LYS A 25 -16.05 9.09 16.30
N TYR A 26 -15.43 8.00 16.77
CA TYR A 26 -15.46 6.70 16.10
C TYR A 26 -16.33 5.65 16.81
N LYS A 27 -17.13 6.03 17.81
CA LYS A 27 -17.93 5.10 18.65
C LYS A 27 -18.93 4.23 17.89
N ASN A 28 -19.35 4.67 16.70
CA ASN A 28 -20.30 3.96 15.86
C ASN A 28 -19.61 3.00 14.87
N LEU A 29 -18.28 2.90 14.91
CA LEU A 29 -17.57 1.88 14.15
C LEU A 29 -17.85 0.52 14.79
N ASP A 30 -18.49 -0.35 14.02
CA ASP A 30 -18.63 -1.75 14.38
C ASP A 30 -17.27 -2.43 14.22
N THR A 31 -16.53 -2.52 15.32
CA THR A 31 -15.19 -3.12 15.35
C THR A 31 -15.22 -4.60 14.98
N ASN A 32 -16.36 -5.28 15.13
CA ASN A 32 -16.52 -6.66 14.68
C ASN A 32 -16.59 -6.72 13.16
N LYS A 33 -17.29 -5.79 12.50
CA LYS A 33 -17.23 -5.68 11.03
C LYS A 33 -15.84 -5.34 10.51
N LEU A 34 -15.09 -4.51 11.22
CA LEU A 34 -13.67 -4.25 10.88
C LEU A 34 -12.85 -5.54 11.01
N TYR A 35 -13.01 -6.27 12.11
CA TYR A 35 -12.30 -7.53 12.36
C TYR A 35 -12.67 -8.61 11.34
N GLU A 36 -13.95 -8.74 11.02
CA GLU A 36 -14.46 -9.62 9.96
C GLU A 36 -13.93 -9.22 8.59
N ALA A 37 -13.91 -7.92 8.25
CA ALA A 37 -13.33 -7.44 7.00
C ALA A 37 -11.83 -7.77 6.92
N LEU A 38 -11.07 -7.57 8.00
CA LEU A 38 -9.64 -7.90 8.06
C LEU A 38 -9.40 -9.43 7.95
N ASN A 39 -10.17 -10.25 8.67
CA ASN A 39 -10.05 -11.71 8.60
C ASN A 39 -10.51 -12.30 7.26
N ASN A 40 -11.54 -11.70 6.64
CA ASN A 40 -11.99 -12.10 5.31
C ASN A 40 -10.98 -11.69 4.23
N CYS A 41 -10.22 -10.60 4.43
CA CYS A 41 -9.06 -10.27 3.59
C CYS A 41 -7.97 -11.34 3.69
N GLU A 42 -7.65 -11.81 4.91
CA GLU A 42 -6.65 -12.87 5.11
C GLU A 42 -7.12 -14.21 4.53
N SER A 43 -8.41 -14.53 4.66
CA SER A 43 -8.99 -15.78 4.17
C SER A 43 -9.18 -15.81 2.64
N ARG A 44 -9.51 -14.66 2.01
CA ARG A 44 -9.50 -14.51 0.54
C ARG A 44 -8.09 -14.61 -0.04
N ARG A 45 -7.09 -14.02 0.62
CA ARG A 45 -5.66 -14.19 0.25
C ARG A 45 -5.25 -15.66 0.22
N GLN A 46 -5.76 -16.50 1.12
CA GLN A 46 -5.41 -17.92 1.15
C GLN A 46 -6.05 -18.73 -0.01
N ASN A 47 -7.21 -18.31 -0.51
CA ASN A 47 -7.94 -19.00 -1.58
C ASN A 47 -7.47 -18.55 -2.98
N GLU A 48 -7.21 -17.26 -3.19
CA GLU A 48 -6.57 -16.77 -4.43
C GLU A 48 -5.12 -17.28 -4.56
N TYR A 49 -4.42 -17.45 -3.43
CA TYR A 49 -3.14 -18.17 -3.36
C TYR A 49 -3.25 -19.61 -3.87
N ASN A 50 -4.34 -20.34 -3.58
CA ASN A 50 -4.50 -21.72 -4.05
C ASN A 50 -4.80 -21.81 -5.57
N ASP A 51 -5.49 -20.82 -6.15
CA ASP A 51 -5.75 -20.78 -7.59
C ASP A 51 -4.51 -20.37 -8.41
N TYR A 52 -3.71 -19.42 -7.91
CA TYR A 52 -2.40 -19.09 -8.51
C TYR A 52 -1.36 -20.20 -8.31
N ILE A 53 -1.43 -20.92 -7.18
CA ILE A 53 -0.64 -22.14 -6.93
C ILE A 53 -1.09 -23.29 -7.84
N SER A 54 -2.36 -23.42 -8.22
CA SER A 54 -2.79 -24.43 -9.20
C SER A 54 -2.23 -24.17 -10.60
N TYR A 55 -2.05 -22.90 -10.99
CA TYR A 55 -1.36 -22.54 -12.23
C TYR A 55 0.17 -22.80 -12.18
N SER A 56 0.76 -22.89 -10.98
CA SER A 56 2.21 -23.09 -10.77
C SER A 56 2.62 -24.46 -10.22
N LYS A 57 1.68 -25.30 -9.75
CA LYS A 57 1.91 -26.68 -9.27
C LYS A 57 2.24 -27.67 -10.39
N SER A 58 2.10 -27.28 -11.64
CA SER A 58 2.67 -28.01 -12.79
C SER A 58 4.21 -27.95 -12.81
N VAL A 59 4.87 -27.14 -11.96
CA VAL A 59 6.34 -27.05 -11.91
C VAL A 59 6.89 -26.92 -10.47
N GLY A 60 7.04 -28.07 -9.79
CA GLY A 60 8.12 -28.32 -8.81
C GLY A 60 7.89 -27.93 -7.33
N LYS A 61 8.13 -28.88 -6.42
CA LYS A 61 7.97 -28.80 -4.95
C LYS A 61 9.13 -28.07 -4.23
N ASN A 62 8.76 -27.38 -3.16
CA ASN A 62 9.49 -27.03 -1.92
C ASN A 62 10.69 -26.05 -1.98
N ASN A 63 10.62 -24.99 -1.16
CA ASN A 63 11.58 -23.90 -0.86
C ASN A 63 12.12 -23.05 -2.04
N HIS A 64 12.30 -23.62 -3.23
CA HIS A 64 12.57 -22.87 -4.46
C HIS A 64 11.35 -22.07 -4.96
N VAL A 65 10.15 -22.41 -4.49
CA VAL A 65 8.90 -21.76 -4.91
C VAL A 65 8.84 -20.32 -4.39
N SER A 66 9.17 -20.08 -3.12
CA SER A 66 9.09 -18.73 -2.54
C SER A 66 10.08 -17.75 -3.20
N TYR A 67 11.30 -18.20 -3.46
CA TYR A 67 12.31 -17.40 -4.15
C TYR A 67 11.98 -17.20 -5.64
N ARG A 68 11.50 -18.24 -6.34
CA ARG A 68 11.02 -18.11 -7.72
C ARG A 68 9.81 -17.18 -7.83
N ASN A 69 8.89 -17.23 -6.86
CA ASN A 69 7.74 -16.35 -6.81
C ASN A 69 8.17 -14.90 -6.55
N SER A 70 9.09 -14.64 -5.62
CA SER A 70 9.69 -13.32 -5.43
C SER A 70 10.37 -12.78 -6.69
N LEU A 71 11.11 -13.64 -7.41
CA LEU A 71 11.76 -13.25 -8.67
C LEU A 71 10.74 -12.93 -9.77
N LYS A 72 9.65 -13.71 -9.87
CA LYS A 72 8.54 -13.44 -10.78
C LYS A 72 7.84 -12.12 -10.44
N ASP A 73 7.56 -11.88 -9.16
CA ASP A 73 6.91 -10.65 -8.70
C ASP A 73 7.81 -9.44 -8.96
N LYS A 74 9.12 -9.53 -8.67
CA LYS A 74 10.10 -8.50 -9.06
C LYS A 74 10.12 -8.25 -10.57
N THR A 75 10.10 -9.31 -11.38
CA THR A 75 10.10 -9.20 -12.84
C THR A 75 8.81 -8.55 -13.35
N PHE A 76 7.66 -8.94 -12.80
CA PHE A 76 6.36 -8.34 -13.08
C PHE A 76 6.37 -6.85 -12.75
N LEU A 77 6.84 -6.49 -11.54
CA LEU A 77 6.94 -5.12 -11.08
C LEU A 77 7.85 -4.30 -11.98
N ILE A 78 9.02 -4.81 -12.38
CA ILE A 78 9.93 -4.14 -13.33
C ILE A 78 9.24 -3.94 -14.70
N GLY A 79 8.42 -4.89 -15.15
CA GLY A 79 7.68 -4.78 -16.40
C GLY A 79 6.50 -3.79 -16.36
N LYS A 80 5.88 -3.58 -15.19
CA LYS A 80 4.65 -2.77 -15.05
C LYS A 80 4.86 -1.40 -14.42
N LEU A 81 5.66 -1.30 -13.36
CA LEU A 81 5.85 -0.06 -12.61
C LEU A 81 6.36 1.11 -13.45
N PRO A 82 7.34 0.97 -14.36
CA PRO A 82 7.81 2.11 -15.16
C PRO A 82 6.66 2.75 -15.94
N SER A 83 5.82 1.94 -16.59
CA SER A 83 4.69 2.45 -17.37
C SER A 83 3.65 3.14 -16.49
N LEU A 84 3.32 2.55 -15.34
CA LEU A 84 2.38 3.12 -14.37
C LEU A 84 2.89 4.46 -13.83
N LEU A 85 4.14 4.48 -13.35
CA LEU A 85 4.76 5.66 -12.76
C LEU A 85 5.06 6.75 -13.79
N MET A 86 5.10 6.43 -15.10
CA MET A 86 5.23 7.41 -16.17
C MET A 86 3.91 8.08 -16.57
N ASP A 87 2.76 7.52 -16.15
CA ASP A 87 1.45 8.09 -16.46
C ASP A 87 1.28 9.47 -15.78
N LYS A 88 1.20 10.52 -16.61
CA LYS A 88 1.07 11.91 -16.14
C LYS A 88 -0.36 12.27 -15.72
N GLU A 89 -1.35 11.48 -16.12
CA GLU A 89 -2.72 11.62 -15.62
C GLU A 89 -2.84 11.05 -14.21
N LEU A 90 -2.06 10.00 -13.90
CA LEU A 90 -1.98 9.44 -12.55
C LEU A 90 -1.04 10.21 -11.64
N PHE A 91 0.07 10.70 -12.15
CA PHE A 91 1.05 11.43 -11.37
C PHE A 91 1.46 12.70 -12.09
N SER A 92 0.77 13.80 -11.79
CA SER A 92 1.00 15.08 -12.45
C SER A 92 2.26 15.78 -11.92
N LYS A 93 2.57 15.57 -10.64
CA LYS A 93 3.71 16.15 -9.92
C LYS A 93 4.59 15.07 -9.29
N ASN A 94 5.85 15.40 -9.09
CA ASN A 94 6.81 14.53 -8.39
C ASN A 94 6.41 14.24 -6.94
N LYS A 95 5.72 15.17 -6.27
CA LYS A 95 5.18 14.94 -4.92
C LYS A 95 4.20 13.75 -4.91
N GLU A 96 3.34 13.64 -5.91
CA GLU A 96 2.37 12.54 -6.01
C GLU A 96 3.07 11.19 -6.25
N LEU A 97 4.14 11.16 -7.06
CA LEU A 97 4.98 9.98 -7.21
C LEU A 97 5.65 9.59 -5.89
N SER A 98 6.16 10.57 -5.15
CA SER A 98 6.76 10.34 -3.84
C SER A 98 5.76 9.86 -2.80
N ASP A 99 4.54 10.39 -2.81
CA ASP A 99 3.48 9.97 -1.90
C ASP A 99 3.07 8.53 -2.24
N PHE A 100 2.95 8.17 -3.52
CA PHE A 100 2.72 6.80 -3.97
C PHE A 100 3.87 5.85 -3.58
N ALA A 101 5.13 6.27 -3.78
CA ALA A 101 6.31 5.52 -3.38
C ALA A 101 6.29 5.17 -1.89
N ARG A 102 5.80 6.11 -1.05
CA ARG A 102 5.67 5.89 0.40
C ARG A 102 4.68 4.76 0.73
N LEU A 103 3.61 4.56 -0.05
CA LEU A 103 2.72 3.39 0.13
C LEU A 103 3.40 2.07 -0.21
N LEU A 104 4.32 2.09 -1.17
CA LEU A 104 5.19 0.94 -1.45
C LEU A 104 6.29 0.77 -0.38
N GLY A 105 6.35 1.71 0.57
CA GLY A 105 7.36 1.81 1.63
C GLY A 105 8.75 2.20 1.12
N VAL A 106 8.80 2.99 0.04
CA VAL A 106 10.02 3.62 -0.47
C VAL A 106 10.00 5.11 -0.12
N GLU A 107 11.05 5.60 0.54
CA GLU A 107 11.19 7.01 0.87
C GLU A 107 11.94 7.76 -0.24
N VAL A 108 11.31 8.78 -0.81
CA VAL A 108 11.93 9.68 -1.79
C VAL A 108 12.12 11.05 -1.14
N ARG A 109 13.36 11.48 -0.97
CA ARG A 109 13.70 12.75 -0.31
C ARG A 109 13.72 13.90 -1.30
N PHE A 110 13.08 15.02 -0.96
CA PHE A 110 13.04 16.24 -1.78
C PHE A 110 12.56 15.99 -3.23
N PRO A 111 11.39 15.36 -3.43
CA PRO A 111 10.91 14.96 -4.76
C PRO A 111 10.76 16.14 -5.73
N GLU A 112 10.48 17.35 -5.24
CA GLU A 112 10.42 18.58 -6.02
C GLU A 112 11.76 19.02 -6.62
N LYS A 113 12.89 18.51 -6.11
CA LYS A 113 14.24 18.82 -6.60
C LYS A 113 14.84 17.73 -7.51
N ARG A 114 14.12 16.63 -7.69
CA ARG A 114 14.59 15.47 -8.46
C ARG A 114 13.90 15.39 -9.81
N SER A 115 14.53 14.74 -10.78
CA SER A 115 13.83 14.44 -12.04
C SER A 115 12.81 13.31 -11.81
N ARG A 116 11.78 13.26 -12.67
CA ARG A 116 10.79 12.17 -12.61
C ARG A 116 11.47 10.80 -12.75
N ASP A 117 12.39 10.68 -13.70
CA ASP A 117 13.10 9.45 -13.99
C ASP A 117 13.99 9.00 -12.82
N GLU A 118 14.60 9.94 -12.10
CA GLU A 118 15.38 9.67 -10.88
C GLU A 118 14.48 9.09 -9.77
N ILE A 119 13.29 9.65 -9.58
CA ILE A 119 12.31 9.16 -8.60
C ILE A 119 11.87 7.74 -8.97
N ILE A 120 11.51 7.52 -10.24
CA ILE A 120 11.10 6.20 -10.75
C ILE A 120 12.22 5.18 -10.58
N GLY A 121 13.46 5.55 -10.95
CA GLY A 121 14.64 4.72 -10.75
C GLY A 121 14.85 4.37 -9.28
N THR A 122 14.70 5.33 -8.37
CA THR A 122 14.79 5.10 -6.91
C THR A 122 13.80 4.05 -6.45
N ILE A 123 12.53 4.14 -6.90
CA ILE A 123 11.48 3.18 -6.56
C ILE A 123 11.82 1.78 -7.07
N ILE A 124 12.17 1.66 -8.35
CA ILE A 124 12.45 0.36 -8.98
C ILE A 124 13.66 -0.31 -8.31
N CYS A 125 14.75 0.41 -8.12
CA CYS A 125 15.95 -0.13 -7.48
C CYS A 125 15.66 -0.58 -6.04
N SER A 126 14.90 0.22 -5.28
CA SER A 126 14.53 -0.12 -3.89
C SER A 126 13.71 -1.41 -3.81
N LEU A 127 12.77 -1.63 -4.74
CA LEU A 127 11.97 -2.86 -4.80
C LEU A 127 12.79 -4.06 -5.30
N GLN A 128 13.77 -3.83 -6.18
CA GLN A 128 14.67 -4.88 -6.61
C GLN A 128 15.58 -5.35 -5.46
N GLU A 129 16.03 -4.43 -4.60
CA GLU A 129 16.86 -4.69 -3.43
C GLU A 129 16.09 -5.27 -2.24
N GLU A 130 14.76 -5.15 -2.21
CA GLU A 130 13.93 -5.68 -1.13
C GLU A 130 14.12 -7.20 -0.95
N SER A 131 14.41 -7.62 0.27
CA SER A 131 14.72 -9.01 0.61
C SER A 131 13.51 -9.80 1.12
N SER A 132 12.49 -9.09 1.62
CA SER A 132 11.25 -9.68 2.09
C SER A 132 10.39 -10.15 0.92
N VAL A 133 10.38 -11.48 0.71
CA VAL A 133 9.52 -12.15 -0.28
C VAL A 133 8.05 -11.79 -0.07
N LYS A 134 7.60 -11.79 1.19
CA LYS A 134 6.21 -11.45 1.56
C LYS A 134 5.86 -10.03 1.11
N ARG A 135 6.73 -9.06 1.39
CA ARG A 135 6.48 -7.66 1.06
C ARG A 135 6.47 -7.43 -0.45
N ILE A 136 7.39 -8.05 -1.18
CA ILE A 136 7.42 -7.96 -2.64
C ILE A 136 6.16 -8.54 -3.26
N HIS A 137 5.70 -9.67 -2.72
CA HIS A 137 4.46 -10.27 -3.16
C HIS A 137 3.24 -9.36 -2.89
N GLU A 138 3.15 -8.77 -1.70
CA GLU A 138 2.09 -7.81 -1.35
C GLU A 138 2.06 -6.59 -2.27
N ILE A 139 3.23 -6.07 -2.63
CA ILE A 139 3.35 -4.97 -3.60
C ILE A 139 2.95 -5.45 -5.00
N GLY A 140 3.37 -6.65 -5.40
CA GLY A 140 2.97 -7.30 -6.66
C GLY A 140 1.46 -7.38 -6.82
N GLU A 141 0.79 -7.93 -5.81
CA GLU A 141 -0.68 -8.07 -5.77
C GLU A 141 -1.38 -6.71 -5.82
N PHE A 142 -0.90 -5.73 -5.05
CA PHE A 142 -1.45 -4.38 -5.10
C PHE A 142 -1.37 -3.75 -6.49
N ILE A 143 -0.19 -3.83 -7.13
CA ILE A 143 0.02 -3.28 -8.47
C ILE A 143 -0.80 -4.06 -9.50
N TYR A 144 -0.90 -5.38 -9.38
CA TYR A 144 -1.75 -6.20 -10.24
C TYR A 144 -3.22 -5.80 -10.12
N ALA A 145 -3.76 -5.73 -8.90
CA ALA A 145 -5.15 -5.35 -8.66
C ALA A 145 -5.45 -3.93 -9.17
N LEU A 146 -4.52 -2.99 -8.95
CA LEU A 146 -4.62 -1.62 -9.44
C LEU A 146 -4.64 -1.55 -10.97
N THR A 147 -3.76 -2.31 -11.64
CA THR A 147 -3.56 -2.20 -13.09
C THR A 147 -4.43 -3.13 -13.94
N SER A 148 -5.09 -4.12 -13.34
CA SER A 148 -5.94 -5.09 -14.05
C SER A 148 -7.38 -4.64 -14.22
N ASP A 149 -7.82 -3.63 -13.47
CA ASP A 149 -9.16 -3.04 -13.58
C ASP A 149 -9.09 -1.63 -14.20
N GLU A 150 -9.39 -1.56 -15.50
CA GLU A 150 -9.40 -0.28 -16.23
C GLU A 150 -10.46 0.70 -15.70
N LYS A 151 -11.59 0.22 -15.19
CA LYS A 151 -12.64 1.10 -14.63
C LYS A 151 -12.16 1.73 -13.35
N LEU A 152 -11.55 0.93 -12.47
CA LEU A 152 -10.92 1.45 -11.25
C LEU A 152 -9.85 2.48 -11.60
N MET A 153 -8.96 2.17 -12.54
CA MET A 153 -7.90 3.08 -12.94
C MET A 153 -8.44 4.41 -13.48
N ASN A 154 -9.50 4.36 -14.29
CA ASN A 154 -10.17 5.56 -14.79
C ASN A 154 -10.85 6.35 -13.67
N ASN A 155 -11.50 5.69 -12.71
CA ASN A 155 -12.11 6.36 -11.56
C ASN A 155 -11.05 7.08 -10.72
N ILE A 156 -9.91 6.44 -10.46
CA ILE A 156 -8.78 7.06 -9.76
C ILE A 156 -8.32 8.32 -10.50
N LYS A 157 -8.14 8.26 -11.82
CA LYS A 157 -7.76 9.43 -12.63
C LYS A 157 -8.78 10.56 -12.53
N VAL A 158 -10.08 10.24 -12.51
CA VAL A 158 -11.15 11.25 -12.35
C VAL A 158 -11.13 11.86 -10.96
N GLU A 159 -11.08 11.05 -9.91
CA GLU A 159 -11.02 11.53 -8.52
C GLU A 159 -9.78 12.39 -8.28
N LYS A 160 -8.63 11.98 -8.82
CA LYS A 160 -7.40 12.79 -8.74
C LYS A 160 -7.53 14.15 -9.40
N LYS A 161 -8.29 14.28 -10.49
CA LYS A 161 -8.57 15.59 -11.09
C LYS A 161 -9.44 16.46 -10.19
N ILE A 162 -10.31 15.86 -9.38
CA ILE A 162 -11.20 16.57 -8.44
C ILE A 162 -10.45 16.99 -7.18
N TYR A 163 -9.68 16.08 -6.58
CA TYR A 163 -9.01 16.28 -5.28
C TYR A 163 -7.56 16.78 -5.39
N ASN A 164 -6.94 16.69 -6.56
CA ASN A 164 -5.60 17.20 -6.86
C ASN A 164 -4.56 16.74 -5.81
N ASP A 165 -3.93 17.68 -5.09
CA ASP A 165 -2.88 17.41 -4.09
C ASP A 165 -3.42 16.75 -2.79
N GLU A 166 -4.73 16.72 -2.59
CA GLU A 166 -5.41 16.12 -1.42
C GLU A 166 -5.82 14.66 -1.65
N TYR A 167 -5.49 14.09 -2.82
CA TYR A 167 -5.84 12.71 -3.13
C TYR A 167 -5.14 11.72 -2.20
N ASP A 168 -5.92 11.01 -1.41
CA ASP A 168 -5.43 9.99 -0.48
C ASP A 168 -5.40 8.61 -1.13
N TRP A 169 -4.20 8.15 -1.48
CA TRP A 169 -3.95 6.80 -1.98
C TRP A 169 -4.36 5.68 -1.00
N ASN A 170 -4.49 5.96 0.30
CA ASN A 170 -5.01 4.95 1.23
C ASN A 170 -6.49 4.61 0.95
N ASN A 171 -7.26 5.52 0.36
CA ASN A 171 -8.62 5.22 -0.07
C ASN A 171 -8.64 4.17 -1.19
N VAL A 172 -7.67 4.19 -2.11
CA VAL A 172 -7.52 3.17 -3.16
C VAL A 172 -7.26 1.79 -2.55
N ILE A 173 -6.40 1.72 -1.53
CA ILE A 173 -6.15 0.47 -0.79
C ILE A 173 -7.44 -0.04 -0.14
N ARG A 174 -8.23 0.85 0.47
CA ARG A 174 -9.54 0.48 1.04
C ARG A 174 -10.50 -0.04 -0.02
N LEU A 175 -10.59 0.60 -1.18
CA LEU A 175 -11.46 0.14 -2.27
C LEU A 175 -11.02 -1.24 -2.79
N LEU A 176 -9.71 -1.45 -2.97
CA LEU A 176 -9.16 -2.69 -3.51
C LEU A 176 -9.30 -3.88 -2.57
N PHE A 177 -9.08 -3.66 -1.27
CA PHE A 177 -8.97 -4.76 -0.31
C PHE A 177 -10.10 -4.80 0.71
N MET A 178 -10.74 -3.67 1.05
CA MET A 178 -11.84 -3.61 2.04
C MET A 178 -13.23 -3.42 1.41
N GLY A 179 -13.31 -3.14 0.10
CA GLY A 179 -14.55 -2.85 -0.63
C GLY A 179 -15.27 -4.07 -1.23
N LYS A 180 -14.86 -5.30 -0.90
CA LYS A 180 -15.46 -6.56 -1.40
C LYS A 180 -16.01 -7.45 -0.30
#